data_AF-A0A0G1WU04-F1
#
_entry.id   AF-A0A0G1WU04-F1
#
_cell.length_a   1.000
_cell.length_b   1.000
_cell.length_c   1.000
_cell.angle_alpha   90.00
_cell.angle_beta   90.00
_cell.angle_gamma   90.00
#
_symmetry.space_group_name_H-M   'P 1'
#
loop_
_entity.id
_entity.type
_entity.pdbx_description
1 polymer ?
#
loop_
_entity_poly.entity_id
_entity_poly.type
_entity_poly.pdbx_seq_one_letter_code
_entity_poly.pdbx_strand_id
1 'polypeptide(L)'
;PSQLSSTVMANIHTSISLNQKNSGDISAVAANLLLDEKQRDQLSMLKVGEAIVRLSDRFLTPFMIKTDIVPIKEQTVTDAAIRDRTAAPGDGCSAYSQPETPQIRPEPADSANDKLTDDEIKILGDIMEYPFIGVAKRYKRLFLSARKGNDLKEALAGRGIIETEEINTGNANLVLLKPTDAGLKLARELGIEHKKVDYRASLEHEYWRHKAANFCKALGYQVAFEVPVNGNADIVARKADLAIAIEVETGKNNILYAVGNIKKNLTKGFERVISLVSDGAFLERLRLQLKEENLDSDERIKTLPAHQFCAGKTDNKPD
;
A
#
# COMPACT_ATOMS: atom_id res chain seq x y z
N PRO A 1 -18.83 9.21 14.97
CA PRO A 1 -18.27 8.70 16.25
C PRO A 1 -18.32 7.17 16.37
N SER A 2 -19.42 6.57 15.92
CA SER A 2 -19.70 5.13 15.90
C SER A 2 -18.75 4.28 15.06
N GLN A 3 -17.88 4.89 14.24
CA GLN A 3 -16.87 4.22 13.42
C GLN A 3 -15.48 4.18 14.09
N LEU A 4 -15.31 4.82 15.25
CA LEU A 4 -14.07 4.74 16.03
C LEU A 4 -14.01 3.37 16.73
N SER A 5 -12.83 2.77 16.78
CA SER A 5 -12.65 1.48 17.47
C SER A 5 -12.89 1.62 18.98
N SER A 6 -13.40 0.57 19.60
CA SER A 6 -13.63 0.51 21.05
C SER A 6 -12.34 0.76 21.84
N THR A 7 -11.19 0.25 21.35
CA THR A 7 -9.87 0.45 21.96
C THR A 7 -9.45 1.91 21.99
N VAL A 8 -9.71 2.65 20.89
CA VAL A 8 -9.43 4.09 20.85
C VAL A 8 -10.38 4.79 21.81
N MET A 9 -11.67 4.49 21.77
CA MET A 9 -12.68 5.10 22.64
C MET A 9 -12.43 4.88 24.13
N ALA A 10 -11.88 3.73 24.53
CA ALA A 10 -11.55 3.40 25.91
C ALA A 10 -10.27 4.11 26.42
N ASN A 11 -9.37 4.51 25.52
CA ASN A 11 -8.08 5.12 25.85
C ASN A 11 -8.01 6.62 25.51
N ILE A 12 -9.15 7.29 25.37
CA ILE A 12 -9.20 8.74 25.17
C ILE A 12 -9.22 9.45 26.53
N HIS A 13 -8.26 10.35 26.75
CA HIS A 13 -8.23 11.19 27.94
C HIS A 13 -9.35 12.26 27.94
N THR A 14 -9.54 12.94 26.80
CA THR A 14 -10.45 14.08 26.66
C THR A 14 -11.39 13.86 25.48
N SER A 15 -12.69 13.78 25.77
CA SER A 15 -13.73 13.66 24.76
C SER A 15 -14.50 14.98 24.65
N ILE A 16 -14.54 15.55 23.44
CA ILE A 16 -15.30 16.77 23.13
C ILE A 16 -16.34 16.40 22.08
N SER A 17 -17.62 16.53 22.42
CA SER A 17 -18.72 16.28 21.50
C SER A 17 -19.48 17.56 21.17
N LEU A 18 -19.59 17.85 19.88
CA LEU A 18 -20.50 18.84 19.31
C LEU A 18 -21.84 18.18 18.97
N ASN A 19 -22.77 18.93 18.38
CA ASN A 19 -24.09 18.44 17.97
C ASN A 19 -24.00 17.14 17.14
N GLN A 20 -24.74 16.11 17.55
CA GLN A 20 -24.84 14.83 16.85
C GLN A 20 -26.25 14.60 16.30
N LYS A 21 -26.37 14.19 15.04
CA LYS A 21 -27.66 13.93 14.36
C LYS A 21 -27.98 12.45 14.15
N ASN A 22 -26.97 11.60 14.09
CA ASN A 22 -27.13 10.18 13.81
C ASN A 22 -27.31 9.40 15.12
N SER A 23 -28.32 8.54 15.21
CA SER A 23 -28.63 7.76 16.41
C SER A 23 -27.48 6.84 16.83
N GLY A 24 -26.76 6.24 15.88
CA GLY A 24 -25.59 5.41 16.19
C GLY A 24 -24.45 6.21 16.80
N ASP A 25 -24.23 7.44 16.31
CA ASP A 25 -23.22 8.34 16.85
C ASP A 25 -23.62 8.91 18.22
N ILE A 26 -24.91 9.21 18.42
CA ILE A 26 -25.45 9.64 19.71
C ILE A 26 -25.24 8.57 20.77
N SER A 27 -25.55 7.30 20.47
CA SER A 27 -25.34 6.20 21.42
C SER A 27 -23.87 5.98 21.75
N ALA A 28 -22.98 6.01 20.74
CA ALA A 28 -21.55 5.83 20.94
C ALA A 28 -20.94 6.96 21.79
N VAL A 29 -21.34 8.20 21.53
CA VAL A 29 -20.88 9.36 22.30
C VAL A 29 -21.46 9.36 23.71
N ALA A 30 -22.76 9.06 23.87
CA ALA A 30 -23.39 8.98 25.19
C ALA A 30 -22.74 7.92 26.07
N ALA A 31 -22.39 6.76 25.50
CA ALA A 31 -21.65 5.71 26.20
C ALA A 31 -20.24 6.18 26.61
N ASN A 32 -19.51 6.88 25.74
CA ASN A 32 -18.18 7.41 26.06
C ASN A 32 -18.22 8.51 27.14
N LEU A 33 -19.22 9.38 27.05
CA LEU A 33 -19.42 10.47 28.00
C LEU A 33 -20.06 10.01 29.32
N LEU A 34 -20.58 8.78 29.41
CA LEU A 34 -21.36 8.28 30.55
C LEU A 34 -22.60 9.13 30.84
N LEU A 35 -23.32 9.54 29.79
CA LEU A 35 -24.57 10.29 29.91
C LEU A 35 -25.74 9.37 30.26
N ASP A 36 -26.68 9.87 31.07
CA ASP A 36 -27.94 9.19 31.32
C ASP A 36 -28.89 9.25 30.11
N GLU A 37 -29.98 8.47 30.14
CA GLU A 37 -30.95 8.44 29.04
C GLU A 37 -31.62 9.79 28.75
N LYS A 38 -31.77 10.65 29.77
CA LYS A 38 -32.37 11.99 29.63
C LYS A 38 -31.36 13.00 29.06
N GLN A 39 -30.09 12.85 29.40
CA GLN A 39 -28.96 13.66 28.95
C GLN A 39 -28.53 13.31 27.52
N ARG A 40 -28.72 12.06 27.10
CA ARG A 40 -28.43 11.61 25.73
C ARG A 40 -29.08 12.51 24.68
N ASP A 41 -30.33 12.88 24.90
CA ASP A 41 -31.10 13.67 23.93
C ASP A 41 -30.54 15.10 23.79
N GLN A 42 -29.81 15.60 24.80
CA GLN A 42 -29.15 16.91 24.76
C GLN A 42 -28.06 16.99 23.70
N LEU A 43 -27.42 15.87 23.32
CA LEU A 43 -26.40 15.83 22.25
C LEU A 43 -26.96 16.29 20.90
N SER A 44 -28.26 16.07 20.67
CA SER A 44 -28.95 16.50 19.45
C SER A 44 -29.41 17.96 19.50
N MET A 45 -29.45 18.55 20.71
CA MET A 45 -29.97 19.91 20.96
C MET A 45 -28.86 20.96 21.11
N LEU A 46 -27.58 20.57 21.13
CA LEU A 46 -26.44 21.49 21.23
C LEU A 46 -26.45 22.50 20.07
N LYS A 47 -26.32 23.79 20.38
CA LYS A 47 -26.26 24.85 19.37
C LYS A 47 -24.85 24.99 18.79
N VAL A 48 -24.74 25.75 17.70
CA VAL A 48 -23.44 26.14 17.15
C VAL A 48 -22.68 26.92 18.22
N GLY A 49 -21.45 26.47 18.52
CA GLY A 49 -20.63 27.03 19.58
C GLY A 49 -20.84 26.39 20.96
N GLU A 50 -21.63 25.33 21.09
CA GLU A 50 -21.78 24.55 22.33
C GLU A 50 -21.20 23.14 22.16
N ALA A 51 -20.50 22.66 23.18
CA ALA A 51 -19.95 21.30 23.20
C ALA A 51 -20.06 20.69 24.59
N ILE A 52 -20.17 19.35 24.68
CA ILE A 52 -20.07 18.61 25.93
C ILE A 52 -18.67 17.99 26.00
N VAL A 53 -17.99 18.21 27.12
CA VAL A 53 -16.63 17.74 27.37
C VAL A 53 -16.63 16.77 28.53
N ARG A 54 -15.88 15.68 28.39
CA ARG A 54 -15.51 14.78 29.49
C ARG A 54 -14.00 14.64 29.55
N LEU A 55 -13.48 14.68 30.76
CA LEU A 55 -12.09 14.39 31.07
C LEU A 55 -12.03 13.11 31.90
N SER A 56 -10.96 12.35 31.73
CA SER A 56 -10.74 11.12 32.50
C SER A 56 -10.10 11.37 33.88
N ASP A 57 -9.71 12.63 34.17
CA ASP A 57 -8.98 13.01 35.39
C ASP A 57 -9.79 13.93 36.34
N ARG A 58 -9.65 15.26 36.19
CA ARG A 58 -10.06 16.30 37.15
C ARG A 58 -11.56 16.49 37.23
N PHE A 59 -12.26 16.21 36.14
CA PHE A 59 -13.71 16.40 36.02
C PHE A 59 -14.36 15.07 35.61
N LEU A 60 -14.78 14.30 36.62
CA LEU A 60 -15.31 12.94 36.45
C LEU A 60 -16.72 12.90 35.84
N THR A 61 -17.41 14.04 35.78
CA THR A 61 -18.73 14.20 35.16
C THR A 61 -18.63 15.09 33.92
N PRO A 62 -19.34 14.78 32.83
CA PRO A 62 -19.37 15.63 31.65
C PRO A 62 -19.88 17.03 31.98
N PHE A 63 -19.30 18.04 31.34
CA PHE A 63 -19.71 19.43 31.48
C PHE A 63 -19.79 20.09 30.12
N MET A 64 -20.64 21.12 30.00
CA MET A 64 -20.83 21.85 28.76
C MET A 64 -19.86 23.03 28.70
N ILE A 65 -19.27 23.26 27.53
CA ILE A 65 -18.47 24.44 27.20
C ILE A 65 -19.16 25.25 26.11
N LYS A 66 -18.81 26.54 26.06
CA LYS A 66 -19.13 27.43 24.93
C LYS A 66 -17.83 27.85 24.26
N THR A 67 -17.80 27.77 22.95
CA THR A 67 -16.66 28.16 22.12
C THR A 67 -16.99 29.42 21.36
N ASP A 68 -16.04 30.35 21.30
CA ASP A 68 -16.21 31.59 20.53
C ASP A 68 -16.28 31.30 19.03
N ILE A 69 -17.09 32.09 18.32
CA ILE A 69 -17.21 32.00 16.87
C ILE A 69 -15.95 32.61 16.26
N VAL A 70 -15.17 31.79 15.57
CA VAL A 70 -14.02 32.26 14.78
C VAL A 70 -14.51 32.53 13.34
N PRO A 71 -14.53 33.79 12.87
CA PRO A 71 -14.89 34.07 11.49
C PRO A 71 -13.78 33.57 10.56
N ILE A 72 -14.04 32.46 9.87
CA ILE A 72 -13.13 31.94 8.85
C ILE A 72 -13.25 32.86 7.63
N LYS A 73 -12.14 33.49 7.25
CA LYS A 73 -12.04 34.16 5.95
C LYS A 73 -11.90 33.06 4.90
N GLU A 74 -12.95 32.85 4.11
CA GLU A 74 -12.87 31.97 2.94
C GLU A 74 -11.82 32.55 1.98
N GLN A 75 -10.63 31.97 2.02
CA GLN A 75 -9.60 32.21 1.01
C GLN A 75 -9.52 30.98 0.15
N THR A 76 -9.61 31.17 -1.17
CA THR A 76 -9.38 30.09 -2.13
C THR A 76 -7.91 29.72 -2.08
N VAL A 77 -7.61 28.60 -1.41
CA VAL A 77 -6.27 28.01 -1.43
C VAL A 77 -6.16 27.23 -2.74
N THR A 78 -5.28 27.66 -3.63
CA THR A 78 -4.98 26.92 -4.86
C THR A 78 -4.03 25.77 -4.55
N ASP A 79 -4.11 24.67 -5.32
CA ASP A 79 -3.20 23.52 -5.16
C ASP A 79 -1.72 23.92 -5.28
N ALA A 80 -1.43 24.95 -6.09
CA ALA A 80 -0.10 25.55 -6.19
C ALA A 80 0.36 26.17 -4.85
N ALA A 81 -0.54 26.88 -4.14
CA ALA A 81 -0.24 27.46 -2.83
C ALA A 81 0.00 26.40 -1.74
N ILE A 82 -0.61 25.21 -1.85
CA ILE A 82 -0.34 24.07 -0.96
C ILE A 82 1.04 23.47 -1.27
N ARG A 83 1.36 23.30 -2.55
CA ARG A 83 2.65 22.74 -3.00
C ARG A 83 3.82 23.64 -2.59
N ASP A 84 3.68 24.95 -2.73
CA ASP A 84 4.75 25.89 -2.35
C ASP A 84 4.95 25.94 -0.82
N ARG A 85 3.88 25.78 -0.03
CA ARG A 85 3.97 25.70 1.44
C ARG A 85 4.60 24.42 1.97
N THR A 86 4.48 23.32 1.22
CA THR A 86 5.07 22.02 1.58
C THR A 86 6.51 21.87 1.08
N ALA A 87 6.89 22.66 0.06
CA ALA A 87 8.24 22.69 -0.49
C ALA A 87 9.20 23.67 0.22
N ALA A 88 8.68 24.67 0.94
CA ALA A 88 9.52 25.58 1.72
C ALA A 88 10.04 24.87 2.99
N PRO A 89 11.37 24.83 3.23
CA PRO A 89 11.91 24.40 4.51
C PRO A 89 11.63 25.49 5.54
N GLY A 90 10.45 25.42 6.15
CA GLY A 90 10.02 26.30 7.24
C GLY A 90 10.45 25.72 8.58
N ASP A 91 11.22 26.52 9.30
CA ASP A 91 11.74 26.29 10.64
C ASP A 91 10.77 25.58 11.60
N GLY A 92 11.27 24.51 12.24
CA GLY A 92 10.89 24.21 13.62
C GLY A 92 9.74 23.24 13.91
N CYS A 93 9.21 22.50 12.92
CA CYS A 93 8.45 21.28 13.22
C CYS A 93 9.25 20.05 12.79
N SER A 94 9.96 19.49 13.77
CA SER A 94 10.53 18.14 13.78
C SER A 94 9.68 17.19 12.94
N ALA A 95 10.36 16.42 12.10
CA ALA A 95 9.82 15.26 11.40
C ALA A 95 8.65 14.65 12.16
N TYR A 96 7.46 14.68 11.55
CA TYR A 96 6.50 13.63 11.80
C TYR A 96 7.15 12.36 11.24
N SER A 97 8.08 11.78 12.00
CA SER A 97 8.18 10.33 12.07
C SER A 97 6.74 9.89 12.22
N GLN A 98 6.20 9.22 11.21
CA GLN A 98 4.97 8.49 11.43
C GLN A 98 5.24 7.70 12.71
N PRO A 99 4.48 7.89 13.81
CA PRO A 99 4.61 6.97 14.92
C PRO A 99 4.43 5.61 14.28
N GLU A 100 5.45 4.75 14.43
CA GLU A 100 5.35 3.35 14.04
C GLU A 100 3.97 2.92 14.48
N THR A 101 3.09 2.62 13.52
CA THR A 101 1.74 2.17 13.83
C THR A 101 1.94 1.05 14.83
N PRO A 102 1.48 1.20 16.10
CA PRO A 102 1.60 0.14 17.06
C PRO A 102 0.99 -1.07 16.38
N GLN A 103 1.75 -2.16 16.27
CA GLN A 103 1.19 -3.42 15.82
C GLN A 103 0.17 -3.84 16.87
N ILE A 104 -1.05 -3.34 16.70
CA ILE A 104 -2.23 -3.82 17.42
C ILE A 104 -2.36 -5.25 16.90
N ARG A 105 -1.86 -6.20 17.71
CA ARG A 105 -2.23 -7.60 17.55
C ARG A 105 -3.76 -7.62 17.56
N PRO A 106 -4.43 -8.07 16.49
CA PRO A 106 -5.87 -8.15 16.51
C PRO A 106 -6.25 -9.06 17.69
N GLU A 107 -7.04 -8.52 18.62
CA GLU A 107 -7.77 -9.35 19.56
C GLU A 107 -8.57 -10.38 18.74
N PRO A 108 -8.63 -11.64 19.19
CA PRO A 108 -9.36 -12.67 18.46
C PRO A 108 -10.81 -12.21 18.30
N ALA A 109 -11.19 -11.98 17.04
CA ALA A 109 -12.55 -11.60 16.70
C ALA A 109 -13.51 -12.67 17.25
N ASP A 110 -14.45 -12.23 18.08
CA ASP A 110 -15.55 -13.05 18.55
C ASP A 110 -16.23 -13.75 17.37
N SER A 111 -16.33 -15.07 17.53
CA SER A 111 -16.86 -16.04 16.58
C SER A 111 -18.31 -15.73 16.21
N ALA A 112 -18.54 -15.28 14.97
CA ALA A 112 -19.88 -15.26 14.36
C ALA A 112 -19.83 -15.34 12.82
N ASN A 113 -19.07 -16.29 12.28
CA ASN A 113 -19.30 -17.13 11.08
C ASN A 113 -17.94 -17.62 10.57
N ASP A 114 -17.64 -18.90 10.77
CA ASP A 114 -16.37 -19.55 10.40
C ASP A 114 -16.22 -19.78 8.89
N LYS A 115 -17.10 -19.19 8.08
CA LYS A 115 -17.13 -19.35 6.63
C LYS A 115 -17.03 -18.00 5.96
N LEU A 116 -16.11 -17.93 4.99
CA LEU A 116 -16.02 -16.82 4.04
C LEU A 116 -17.37 -16.61 3.36
N THR A 117 -17.74 -15.35 3.18
CA THR A 117 -18.86 -14.96 2.32
C THR A 117 -18.51 -15.18 0.85
N ASP A 118 -19.52 -15.33 -0.02
CA ASP A 118 -19.31 -15.51 -1.46
C ASP A 118 -18.46 -14.41 -2.10
N ASP A 119 -18.60 -13.15 -1.63
CA ASP A 119 -17.82 -12.03 -2.15
C ASP A 119 -16.36 -12.05 -1.65
N GLU A 120 -16.11 -12.54 -0.43
CA GLU A 120 -14.75 -12.77 0.06
C GLU A 120 -14.07 -13.91 -0.73
N ILE A 121 -14.80 -14.99 -1.04
CA ILE A 121 -14.34 -16.08 -1.90
C ILE A 121 -13.99 -15.57 -3.29
N LYS A 122 -14.82 -14.69 -3.87
CA LYS A 122 -14.54 -14.06 -5.18
C LYS A 122 -13.26 -13.22 -5.15
N ILE A 123 -13.04 -12.42 -4.10
CA ILE A 123 -11.81 -11.64 -3.97
C ILE A 123 -10.60 -12.58 -3.85
N LEU A 124 -10.69 -13.63 -3.03
CA LEU A 124 -9.60 -14.59 -2.88
C LEU A 124 -9.29 -15.28 -4.22
N GLY A 125 -10.30 -15.78 -4.93
CA GLY A 125 -10.13 -16.37 -6.26
C GLY A 125 -9.51 -15.41 -7.27
N ASP A 126 -9.93 -14.15 -7.24
CA ASP A 126 -9.38 -13.11 -8.09
C ASP A 126 -7.92 -12.78 -7.77
N ILE A 127 -7.50 -12.87 -6.49
CA ILE A 127 -6.10 -12.71 -6.06
C ILE A 127 -5.23 -13.83 -6.62
N MET A 128 -5.74 -15.07 -6.57
CA MET A 128 -5.06 -16.25 -7.06
C MET A 128 -4.91 -16.25 -8.58
N GLU A 129 -5.92 -15.79 -9.30
CA GLU A 129 -5.89 -15.74 -10.77
C GLU A 129 -5.10 -14.52 -11.30
N TYR A 130 -5.12 -13.40 -10.56
CA TYR A 130 -4.53 -12.14 -10.99
C TYR A 130 -3.77 -11.43 -9.85
N PRO A 131 -2.59 -11.97 -9.46
CA PRO A 131 -1.84 -11.50 -8.30
C PRO A 131 -1.30 -10.07 -8.46
N PHE A 132 -0.96 -9.66 -9.69
CA PHE A 132 -0.29 -8.39 -9.98
C PHE A 132 -1.25 -7.22 -10.29
N ILE A 133 -2.54 -7.38 -9.97
CA ILE A 133 -3.55 -6.34 -10.18
C ILE A 133 -3.84 -5.63 -8.85
N GLY A 134 -3.74 -4.29 -8.89
CA GLY A 134 -4.03 -3.46 -7.73
C GLY A 134 -5.51 -3.37 -7.40
N VAL A 135 -5.79 -3.01 -6.15
CA VAL A 135 -7.13 -3.02 -5.53
C VAL A 135 -8.21 -2.30 -6.36
N ALA A 136 -7.92 -1.11 -6.91
CA ALA A 136 -8.92 -0.36 -7.67
C ALA A 136 -9.37 -1.10 -8.96
N LYS A 137 -8.42 -1.69 -9.69
CA LYS A 137 -8.72 -2.49 -10.90
C LYS A 137 -9.43 -3.79 -10.53
N ARG A 138 -9.05 -4.41 -9.41
CA ARG A 138 -9.68 -5.61 -8.85
C ARG A 138 -11.15 -5.36 -8.51
N TYR A 139 -11.46 -4.28 -7.80
CA TYR A 139 -12.84 -3.92 -7.46
C TYR A 139 -13.69 -3.69 -8.70
N LYS A 140 -13.16 -2.97 -9.70
CA LYS A 140 -13.84 -2.76 -10.97
C LYS A 140 -14.17 -4.09 -11.68
N ARG A 141 -13.23 -5.04 -11.71
CA ARG A 141 -13.45 -6.35 -12.34
C ARG A 141 -14.49 -7.19 -11.61
N LEU A 142 -14.51 -7.13 -10.29
CA LEU A 142 -15.46 -7.87 -9.46
C LEU A 142 -16.81 -7.16 -9.31
N PHE A 143 -17.03 -6.06 -10.04
CA PHE A 143 -18.24 -5.24 -9.95
C PHE A 143 -18.54 -4.75 -8.51
N LEU A 144 -17.48 -4.44 -7.76
CA LEU A 144 -17.54 -3.93 -6.38
C LEU A 144 -17.35 -2.42 -6.35
N SER A 145 -18.09 -1.74 -5.48
CA SER A 145 -17.79 -0.34 -5.13
C SER A 145 -16.47 -0.27 -4.36
N ALA A 146 -15.78 0.87 -4.42
CA ALA A 146 -14.51 1.06 -3.70
C ALA A 146 -14.67 0.82 -2.19
N ARG A 147 -15.78 1.28 -1.60
CA ARG A 147 -16.11 1.05 -0.19
C ARG A 147 -16.28 -0.44 0.10
N LYS A 148 -17.18 -1.13 -0.62
CA LYS A 148 -17.43 -2.57 -0.41
C LYS A 148 -16.18 -3.42 -0.64
N GLY A 149 -15.41 -3.09 -1.66
CA GLY A 149 -14.14 -3.75 -1.95
C GLY A 149 -13.11 -3.54 -0.83
N ASN A 150 -13.05 -2.34 -0.25
CA ASN A 150 -12.17 -2.07 0.89
C ASN A 150 -12.66 -2.81 2.14
N ASP A 151 -13.95 -2.80 2.44
CA ASP A 151 -14.53 -3.51 3.58
C ASP A 151 -14.19 -5.02 3.53
N LEU A 152 -14.32 -5.64 2.36
CA LEU A 152 -13.97 -7.05 2.17
C LEU A 152 -12.45 -7.30 2.25
N LYS A 153 -11.63 -6.37 1.74
CA LYS A 153 -10.17 -6.43 1.85
C LYS A 153 -9.74 -6.38 3.33
N GLU A 154 -10.30 -5.45 4.10
CA GLU A 154 -10.02 -5.34 5.55
C GLU A 154 -10.53 -6.56 6.31
N ALA A 155 -11.69 -7.12 5.94
CA ALA A 155 -12.20 -8.35 6.56
C ALA A 155 -11.26 -9.55 6.33
N LEU A 156 -10.80 -9.73 5.09
CA LEU A 156 -9.84 -10.80 4.75
C LEU A 156 -8.48 -10.59 5.43
N ALA A 157 -7.99 -9.35 5.51
CA ALA A 157 -6.74 -9.01 6.18
C ALA A 157 -6.85 -9.22 7.70
N GLY A 158 -7.96 -8.80 8.31
CA GLY A 158 -8.24 -8.99 9.74
C GLY A 158 -8.35 -10.46 10.15
N ARG A 159 -8.74 -11.35 9.22
CA ARG A 159 -8.71 -12.81 9.41
C ARG A 159 -7.35 -13.45 9.12
N GLY A 160 -6.35 -12.66 8.71
CA GLY A 160 -5.03 -13.15 8.34
C GLY A 160 -5.02 -14.03 7.08
N ILE A 161 -6.03 -13.87 6.20
CA ILE A 161 -6.15 -14.62 4.94
C ILE A 161 -5.30 -13.97 3.85
N ILE A 162 -5.17 -12.64 3.90
CA ILE A 162 -4.35 -11.85 2.97
C ILE A 162 -3.48 -10.84 3.71
N GLU A 163 -2.44 -10.41 3.04
CA GLU A 163 -1.57 -9.29 3.37
C GLU A 163 -1.56 -8.27 2.22
N THR A 164 -1.14 -7.04 2.49
CA THR A 164 -1.01 -5.99 1.49
C THR A 164 0.45 -5.63 1.28
N GLU A 165 0.90 -5.55 0.02
CA GLU A 165 2.20 -4.99 -0.34
C GLU A 165 1.98 -3.71 -1.17
N GLU A 166 2.59 -2.60 -0.75
CA GLU A 166 2.59 -1.35 -1.52
C GLU A 166 3.79 -1.31 -2.48
N ILE A 167 3.52 -1.00 -3.75
CA ILE A 167 4.54 -0.87 -4.78
C ILE A 167 4.56 0.57 -5.29
N ASN A 168 5.71 1.22 -5.17
CA ASN A 168 5.91 2.56 -5.71
C ASN A 168 6.04 2.48 -7.24
N THR A 169 5.06 3.01 -7.97
CA THR A 169 5.08 3.04 -9.45
C THR A 169 5.59 4.36 -10.04
N GLY A 170 6.26 5.19 -9.24
CA GLY A 170 6.74 6.53 -9.59
C GLY A 170 5.67 7.61 -9.39
N ASN A 171 4.49 7.41 -10.01
CA ASN A 171 3.39 8.40 -9.97
C ASN A 171 2.38 8.13 -8.85
N ALA A 172 2.30 6.89 -8.35
CA ALA A 172 1.38 6.48 -7.31
C ALA A 172 1.84 5.17 -6.64
N ASN A 173 1.33 4.91 -5.44
CA ASN A 173 1.46 3.60 -4.80
C ASN A 173 0.37 2.66 -5.32
N LEU A 174 0.79 1.49 -5.78
CA LEU A 174 -0.10 0.39 -6.16
C LEU A 174 -0.17 -0.59 -5.00
N VAL A 175 -1.36 -0.78 -4.43
CA VAL A 175 -1.58 -1.80 -3.39
C VAL A 175 -1.87 -3.14 -4.05
N LEU A 176 -1.00 -4.12 -3.87
CA LEU A 176 -1.23 -5.52 -4.22
C LEU A 176 -1.71 -6.32 -3.00
N LEU A 177 -2.46 -7.39 -3.27
CA LEU A 177 -2.96 -8.30 -2.26
C LEU A 177 -2.24 -9.65 -2.39
N LYS A 178 -1.72 -10.13 -1.27
CA LYS A 178 -0.95 -11.37 -1.17
C LYS A 178 -1.72 -12.38 -0.31
N PRO A 179 -1.98 -13.60 -0.76
CA PRO A 179 -2.52 -14.64 0.11
C PRO A 179 -1.45 -15.05 1.14
N THR A 180 -1.84 -15.18 2.41
CA THR A 180 -0.99 -15.78 3.45
C THR A 180 -0.96 -17.30 3.31
N ASP A 181 -0.13 -18.00 4.10
CA ASP A 181 -0.18 -19.46 4.16
C ASP A 181 -1.59 -19.99 4.53
N ALA A 182 -2.30 -19.28 5.41
CA ALA A 182 -3.68 -19.59 5.77
C ALA A 182 -4.62 -19.38 4.58
N GLY A 183 -4.47 -18.26 3.85
CA GLY A 183 -5.27 -17.99 2.65
C GLY A 183 -5.00 -18.97 1.51
N LEU A 184 -3.76 -19.41 1.33
CA LEU A 184 -3.39 -20.45 0.36
C LEU A 184 -4.01 -21.80 0.71
N LYS A 185 -4.01 -22.17 2.00
CA LYS A 185 -4.65 -23.40 2.47
C LYS A 185 -6.16 -23.35 2.22
N LEU A 186 -6.79 -22.24 2.56
CA LEU A 186 -8.22 -22.03 2.38
C LEU A 186 -8.62 -22.01 0.90
N ALA A 187 -7.82 -21.38 0.03
CA ALA A 187 -8.03 -21.41 -1.41
C ALA A 187 -8.01 -22.85 -1.96
N ARG A 188 -7.09 -23.70 -1.48
CA ARG A 188 -7.05 -25.13 -1.84
C ARG A 188 -8.29 -25.89 -1.36
N GLU A 189 -8.72 -25.65 -0.13
CA GLU A 189 -9.94 -26.27 0.43
C GLU A 189 -11.20 -25.88 -0.33
N LEU A 190 -11.25 -24.66 -0.86
CA LEU A 190 -12.34 -24.14 -1.68
C LEU A 190 -12.26 -24.56 -3.16
N GLY A 191 -11.24 -25.32 -3.57
CA GLY A 191 -11.04 -25.73 -4.97
C GLY A 191 -10.68 -24.58 -5.91
N ILE A 192 -10.10 -23.50 -5.38
CA ILE A 192 -9.65 -22.36 -6.18
C ILE A 192 -8.28 -22.70 -6.79
N GLU A 193 -8.25 -22.87 -8.11
CA GLU A 193 -7.00 -22.99 -8.86
C GLU A 193 -6.22 -21.68 -8.84
N HIS A 194 -4.89 -21.78 -8.89
CA HIS A 194 -4.00 -20.61 -8.84
C HIS A 194 -2.89 -20.71 -9.87
N LYS A 195 -2.45 -19.55 -10.35
CA LYS A 195 -1.23 -19.47 -11.14
C LYS A 195 -0.04 -19.92 -10.31
N LYS A 196 0.95 -20.52 -10.98
CA LYS A 196 2.26 -20.84 -10.38
C LYS A 196 3.02 -19.55 -10.07
N VAL A 197 2.64 -18.91 -8.96
CA VAL A 197 3.30 -17.74 -8.40
C VAL A 197 3.86 -18.18 -7.07
N ASP A 198 5.15 -17.96 -6.87
CA ASP A 198 5.75 -18.19 -5.56
C ASP A 198 5.37 -17.03 -4.63
N TYR A 199 4.28 -17.20 -3.89
CA TYR A 199 3.83 -16.22 -2.91
C TYR A 199 4.78 -16.12 -1.70
N ARG A 200 5.81 -16.95 -1.57
CA ARG A 200 6.87 -16.71 -0.57
C ARG A 200 7.87 -15.66 -1.03
N ALA A 201 8.00 -15.45 -2.34
CA ALA A 201 8.79 -14.38 -2.91
C ALA A 201 8.12 -13.01 -2.69
N SER A 202 8.89 -11.93 -2.94
CA SER A 202 8.39 -10.57 -2.85
C SER A 202 7.41 -10.31 -4.00
N LEU A 203 6.16 -9.93 -3.73
CA LEU A 203 5.22 -9.58 -4.81
C LEU A 203 5.70 -8.37 -5.58
N GLU A 204 6.43 -7.46 -4.94
CA GLU A 204 7.08 -6.34 -5.61
C GLU A 204 8.08 -6.79 -6.69
N HIS A 205 8.94 -7.76 -6.40
CA HIS A 205 9.92 -8.28 -7.35
C HIS A 205 9.19 -8.94 -8.53
N GLU A 206 8.24 -9.81 -8.22
CA GLU A 206 7.41 -10.49 -9.20
C GLU A 206 6.62 -9.51 -10.09
N TYR A 207 6.05 -8.46 -9.50
CA TYR A 207 5.34 -7.42 -10.21
C TYR A 207 6.23 -6.73 -11.24
N TRP A 208 7.40 -6.25 -10.82
CA TRP A 208 8.34 -5.57 -11.73
C TRP A 208 8.90 -6.52 -12.77
N ARG A 209 9.14 -7.78 -12.40
CA ARG A 209 9.58 -8.84 -13.29
C ARG A 209 8.57 -9.08 -14.43
N HIS A 210 7.29 -9.25 -14.08
CA HIS A 210 6.22 -9.40 -15.06
C HIS A 210 5.98 -8.14 -15.89
N LYS A 211 6.08 -6.95 -15.28
CA LYS A 211 5.86 -5.68 -15.97
C LYS A 211 6.96 -5.40 -17.00
N ALA A 212 8.22 -5.62 -16.63
CA ALA A 212 9.37 -5.50 -17.54
C ALA A 212 9.28 -6.52 -18.68
N ALA A 213 8.94 -7.78 -18.39
CA ALA A 213 8.73 -8.80 -19.40
C ALA A 213 7.64 -8.42 -20.41
N ASN A 214 6.49 -7.92 -19.92
CA ASN A 214 5.39 -7.47 -20.78
C ASN A 214 5.80 -6.27 -21.64
N PHE A 215 6.56 -5.32 -21.09
CA PHE A 215 7.10 -4.20 -21.85
C PHE A 215 8.04 -4.66 -22.97
N CYS A 216 8.98 -5.57 -22.67
CA CYS A 216 9.86 -6.15 -23.67
C CYS A 216 9.09 -6.90 -24.77
N LYS A 217 8.08 -7.71 -24.40
CA LYS A 217 7.19 -8.39 -25.36
C LYS A 217 6.47 -7.39 -26.27
N ALA A 218 5.95 -6.29 -25.72
CA ALA A 218 5.29 -5.25 -26.49
C ALA A 218 6.23 -4.53 -27.48
N LEU A 219 7.55 -4.51 -27.21
CA LEU A 219 8.58 -4.03 -28.12
C LEU A 219 9.06 -5.10 -29.14
N GLY A 220 8.45 -6.28 -29.11
CA GLY A 220 8.74 -7.40 -30.02
C GLY A 220 9.94 -8.25 -29.61
N TYR A 221 10.33 -8.26 -28.33
CA TYR A 221 11.34 -9.19 -27.83
C TYR A 221 10.70 -10.53 -27.45
N GLN A 222 11.43 -11.61 -27.69
CA GLN A 222 11.17 -12.90 -27.07
C GLN A 222 11.70 -12.85 -25.64
N VAL A 223 10.89 -13.24 -24.65
CA VAL A 223 11.23 -13.10 -23.24
C VAL A 223 11.20 -14.46 -22.55
N ALA A 224 12.26 -14.77 -21.81
CA ALA A 224 12.36 -15.94 -20.94
C ALA A 224 12.65 -15.49 -19.50
N PHE A 225 12.08 -16.20 -18.52
CA PHE A 225 12.32 -15.99 -17.09
C PHE A 225 13.37 -16.99 -16.59
N GLU A 226 14.11 -16.61 -15.55
CA GLU A 226 15.01 -17.51 -14.79
C GLU A 226 15.99 -18.29 -15.66
N VAL A 227 16.63 -17.60 -16.62
CA VAL A 227 17.55 -18.25 -17.57
C VAL A 227 18.88 -18.55 -16.87
N PRO A 228 19.40 -19.79 -16.94
CA PRO A 228 20.63 -20.16 -16.26
C PRO A 228 21.87 -19.53 -16.90
N VAL A 229 22.59 -18.74 -16.10
CA VAL A 229 23.79 -17.96 -16.44
C VAL A 229 24.79 -17.96 -15.28
N ASN A 230 25.26 -19.15 -14.91
CA ASN A 230 26.11 -19.36 -13.72
C ASN A 230 25.44 -18.81 -12.43
N GLY A 231 24.19 -19.24 -12.24
CA GLY A 231 23.13 -18.55 -11.49
C GLY A 231 21.91 -18.43 -12.40
N ASN A 232 20.88 -17.66 -12.03
CA ASN A 232 19.74 -17.37 -12.90
C ASN A 232 19.66 -15.86 -13.13
N ALA A 233 19.39 -15.41 -14.37
CA ALA A 233 18.96 -14.05 -14.65
C ALA A 233 17.44 -13.96 -14.55
N ASP A 234 16.91 -12.93 -13.91
CA ASP A 234 15.47 -12.78 -13.69
C ASP A 234 14.71 -12.81 -15.02
N ILE A 235 15.19 -12.04 -16.00
CA ILE A 235 14.60 -11.94 -17.33
C ILE A 235 15.72 -11.88 -18.37
N VAL A 236 15.55 -12.61 -19.47
CA VAL A 236 16.31 -12.43 -20.70
C VAL A 236 15.37 -12.07 -21.83
N ALA A 237 15.62 -10.92 -22.46
CA ALA A 237 14.89 -10.44 -23.63
C ALA A 237 15.77 -10.53 -24.88
N ARG A 238 15.31 -11.24 -25.91
CA ARG A 238 16.05 -11.45 -27.17
C ARG A 238 15.31 -10.89 -28.37
N LYS A 239 16.03 -10.21 -29.26
CA LYS A 239 15.50 -9.73 -30.54
C LYS A 239 16.62 -9.68 -31.57
N ALA A 240 16.52 -10.52 -32.61
CA ALA A 240 17.63 -10.77 -33.54
C ALA A 240 18.92 -11.11 -32.77
N ASP A 241 20.02 -10.42 -33.06
CA ASP A 241 21.32 -10.64 -32.42
C ASP A 241 21.48 -9.90 -31.08
N LEU A 242 20.42 -9.22 -30.59
CA LEU A 242 20.47 -8.52 -29.32
C LEU A 242 19.87 -9.37 -28.19
N ALA A 243 20.67 -9.64 -27.16
CA ALA A 243 20.25 -10.28 -25.92
C ALA A 243 20.48 -9.34 -24.72
N ILE A 244 19.39 -9.05 -24.01
CA ILE A 244 19.39 -8.16 -22.86
C ILE A 244 19.08 -9.00 -21.63
N ALA A 245 19.97 -8.96 -20.64
CA ALA A 245 19.65 -9.45 -19.29
C ALA A 245 19.04 -8.32 -18.47
N ILE A 246 17.96 -8.61 -17.76
CA ILE A 246 17.29 -7.66 -16.87
C ILE A 246 17.18 -8.32 -15.50
N GLU A 247 17.71 -7.64 -14.48
CA GLU A 247 17.62 -8.01 -13.07
C GLU A 247 16.72 -7.02 -12.33
N VAL A 248 15.88 -7.51 -11.43
CA VAL A 248 14.96 -6.68 -10.64
C VAL A 248 15.44 -6.62 -9.19
N GLU A 249 15.66 -5.42 -8.68
CA GLU A 249 16.18 -5.19 -7.32
C GLU A 249 15.17 -4.38 -6.51
N THR A 250 14.64 -4.99 -5.44
CA THR A 250 13.65 -4.33 -4.56
C THR A 250 14.26 -3.65 -3.34
N GLY A 251 15.59 -3.68 -3.20
CA GLY A 251 16.30 -3.15 -2.04
C GLY A 251 16.28 -4.03 -0.79
N LYS A 252 15.59 -5.18 -0.83
CA LYS A 252 15.56 -6.18 0.26
C LYS A 252 16.84 -7.02 0.34
N ASN A 253 17.54 -7.17 -0.79
CA ASN A 253 18.80 -7.90 -0.88
C ASN A 253 20.02 -7.01 -0.56
N ASN A 254 21.17 -7.61 -0.29
CA ASN A 254 22.43 -6.87 -0.15
C ASN A 254 22.90 -6.33 -1.52
N ILE A 255 23.47 -5.12 -1.53
CA ILE A 255 24.09 -4.47 -2.70
C ILE A 255 25.10 -5.39 -3.40
N LEU A 256 25.91 -6.14 -2.65
CA LEU A 256 26.90 -7.07 -3.24
C LEU A 256 26.25 -8.17 -4.09
N TYR A 257 25.03 -8.59 -3.72
CA TYR A 257 24.27 -9.56 -4.50
C TYR A 257 23.85 -8.98 -5.87
N ALA A 258 23.33 -7.75 -5.87
CA ALA A 258 22.94 -7.04 -7.10
C ALA A 258 24.16 -6.82 -8.03
N VAL A 259 25.30 -6.42 -7.48
CA VAL A 259 26.54 -6.27 -8.27
C VAL A 259 27.03 -7.61 -8.80
N GLY A 260 26.95 -8.69 -8.02
CA GLY A 260 27.24 -10.05 -8.47
C GLY A 260 26.36 -10.47 -9.66
N ASN A 261 25.07 -10.15 -9.61
CA ASN A 261 24.14 -10.39 -10.71
C ASN A 261 24.49 -9.62 -11.99
N ILE A 262 24.98 -8.39 -11.85
CA ILE A 262 25.45 -7.62 -13.00
C ILE A 262 26.71 -8.28 -13.61
N LYS A 263 27.69 -8.63 -12.78
CA LYS A 263 28.96 -9.25 -13.22
C LYS A 263 28.77 -10.61 -13.90
N LYS A 264 27.90 -11.47 -13.36
CA LYS A 264 27.63 -12.79 -13.97
C LYS A 264 27.05 -12.62 -15.38
N ASN A 265 26.14 -11.66 -15.56
CA ASN A 265 25.49 -11.39 -16.85
C ASN A 265 26.48 -10.78 -17.85
N LEU A 266 27.36 -9.88 -17.42
CA LEU A 266 28.43 -9.35 -18.28
C LEU A 266 29.38 -10.45 -18.74
N THR A 267 29.79 -11.33 -17.81
CA THR A 267 30.67 -12.49 -18.11
C THR A 267 30.01 -13.46 -19.09
N LYS A 268 28.69 -13.61 -19.02
CA LYS A 268 27.93 -14.46 -19.96
C LYS A 268 27.93 -13.90 -21.39
N GLY A 269 28.21 -12.61 -21.55
CA GLY A 269 28.31 -11.96 -22.87
C GLY A 269 27.03 -11.31 -23.35
N PHE A 270 26.09 -10.95 -22.46
CA PHE A 270 24.93 -10.15 -22.88
C PHE A 270 25.37 -8.78 -23.39
N GLU A 271 24.75 -8.32 -24.49
CA GLU A 271 25.06 -7.04 -25.13
C GLU A 271 24.63 -5.85 -24.24
N ARG A 272 23.62 -6.07 -23.40
CA ARG A 272 23.15 -5.13 -22.38
C ARG A 272 22.73 -5.87 -21.11
N VAL A 273 23.06 -5.28 -19.97
CA VAL A 273 22.63 -5.71 -18.63
C VAL A 273 21.91 -4.54 -17.97
N ILE A 274 20.64 -4.74 -17.64
CA ILE A 274 19.78 -3.72 -17.06
C ILE A 274 19.44 -4.13 -15.63
N SER A 275 19.74 -3.30 -14.65
CA SER A 275 19.27 -3.47 -13.27
C SER A 275 18.13 -2.48 -13.00
N LEU A 276 16.94 -3.03 -12.77
CA LEU A 276 15.72 -2.27 -12.48
C LEU A 276 15.53 -2.19 -10.97
N VAL A 277 15.62 -0.98 -10.42
CA VAL A 277 15.59 -0.79 -8.97
C VAL A 277 14.30 -0.10 -8.56
N SER A 278 13.52 -0.69 -7.64
CA SER A 278 12.29 -0.05 -7.15
C SER A 278 12.55 0.92 -5.99
N ASP A 279 13.53 0.64 -5.14
CA ASP A 279 13.93 1.49 -4.02
C ASP A 279 15.00 2.54 -4.42
N GLY A 280 14.69 3.82 -4.21
CA GLY A 280 15.57 4.92 -4.60
C GLY A 280 16.88 4.96 -3.83
N ALA A 281 16.85 4.68 -2.52
CA ALA A 281 18.06 4.68 -1.69
C ALA A 281 19.00 3.52 -2.07
N PHE A 282 18.44 2.36 -2.40
CA PHE A 282 19.19 1.23 -2.92
C PHE A 282 19.81 1.54 -4.28
N LEU A 283 19.10 2.22 -5.18
CA LEU A 283 19.63 2.62 -6.49
C LEU A 283 20.88 3.49 -6.35
N GLU A 284 20.85 4.48 -5.44
CA GLU A 284 21.99 5.36 -5.21
C GLU A 284 23.19 4.60 -4.62
N ARG A 285 22.95 3.72 -3.65
CA ARG A 285 24.01 2.85 -3.11
C ARG A 285 24.58 1.88 -4.16
N LEU A 286 23.73 1.31 -5.01
CA LEU A 286 24.16 0.44 -6.11
C LEU A 286 25.04 1.20 -7.09
N ARG A 287 24.67 2.43 -7.45
CA ARG A 287 25.47 3.30 -8.33
C ARG A 287 26.83 3.62 -7.71
N LEU A 288 26.87 3.89 -6.40
CA LEU A 288 28.14 4.13 -5.69
C LEU A 288 29.03 2.89 -5.72
N GLN A 289 28.47 1.71 -5.41
CA GLN A 289 29.21 0.45 -5.45
C GLN A 289 29.76 0.13 -6.86
N LEU A 290 28.97 0.39 -7.91
CA LEU A 290 29.43 0.18 -9.29
C LEU A 290 30.61 1.11 -9.64
N LYS A 291 30.65 2.33 -9.11
CA LYS A 291 31.79 3.25 -9.27
C LYS A 291 33.03 2.75 -8.54
N GLU A 292 32.88 2.30 -7.29
CA GLU A 292 34.00 1.75 -6.51
C GLU A 292 34.66 0.55 -7.20
N GLU A 293 33.87 -0.22 -7.95
CA GLU A 293 34.34 -1.38 -8.71
C GLU A 293 34.69 -1.07 -10.18
N ASN A 294 34.69 0.20 -10.59
CA ASN A 294 34.97 0.67 -11.96
C ASN A 294 34.05 0.08 -13.04
N LEU A 295 32.84 -0.34 -12.67
CA LEU A 295 31.84 -0.89 -13.58
C LEU A 295 30.93 0.18 -14.18
N ASP A 296 30.87 1.37 -13.59
CA ASP A 296 30.01 2.47 -14.05
C ASP A 296 30.37 2.99 -15.45
N SER A 297 31.60 2.73 -15.90
CA SER A 297 32.08 3.09 -17.24
C SER A 297 31.69 2.09 -18.34
N ASP A 298 31.17 0.91 -17.99
CA ASP A 298 30.77 -0.10 -18.97
C ASP A 298 29.41 0.25 -19.59
N GLU A 299 29.40 0.67 -20.86
CA GLU A 299 28.19 1.06 -21.60
C GLU A 299 27.13 -0.04 -21.72
N ARG A 300 27.50 -1.30 -21.45
CA ARG A 300 26.55 -2.42 -21.43
C ARG A 300 25.65 -2.36 -20.21
N ILE A 301 26.08 -1.73 -19.12
CA ILE A 301 25.34 -1.67 -17.85
C ILE A 301 24.42 -0.46 -17.84
N LYS A 302 23.15 -0.67 -17.48
CA LYS A 302 22.21 0.42 -17.17
C LYS A 302 21.51 0.15 -15.86
N THR A 303 21.55 1.13 -14.95
CA THR A 303 20.78 1.12 -13.71
C THR A 303 19.74 2.23 -13.75
N LEU A 304 18.47 1.87 -13.56
CA LEU A 304 17.38 2.84 -13.58
C LEU A 304 16.26 2.47 -12.61
N PRO A 305 15.45 3.44 -12.19
CA PRO A 305 14.24 3.16 -11.44
C PRO A 305 13.30 2.26 -12.23
N ALA A 306 12.74 1.23 -11.59
CA ALA A 306 11.90 0.23 -12.25
C ALA A 306 10.67 0.86 -12.94
N HIS A 307 10.11 1.93 -12.36
CA HIS A 307 8.99 2.67 -12.95
C HIS A 307 9.34 3.40 -14.25
N GLN A 308 10.58 3.87 -14.40
CA GLN A 308 11.02 4.57 -15.61
C GLN A 308 11.22 3.62 -16.80
N PHE A 309 11.52 2.34 -16.55
CA PHE A 309 11.69 1.35 -17.61
C PHE A 309 10.43 1.17 -18.45
N CYS A 310 9.27 1.23 -17.81
CA CYS A 310 7.98 0.97 -18.45
C CYS A 310 7.24 2.24 -18.88
N ALA A 311 7.79 3.44 -18.59
CA ALA A 311 7.11 4.73 -18.82
C ALA A 311 6.96 5.10 -20.31
N GLY A 312 7.57 4.34 -21.22
CA GLY A 312 7.66 4.71 -22.65
C GLY A 312 6.38 4.54 -23.48
N LYS A 313 5.34 3.80 -23.03
CA LYS A 313 4.09 3.59 -23.80
C LYS A 313 2.89 3.16 -22.93
N THR A 314 2.46 3.95 -21.97
CA THR A 314 1.14 3.76 -21.35
C THR A 314 0.37 5.06 -21.36
N ASP A 315 -0.18 5.41 -22.52
CA ASP A 315 -1.41 6.20 -22.70
C ASP A 315 -1.89 6.07 -24.16
N ASN A 316 -2.07 4.84 -24.63
CA ASN A 316 -3.03 4.62 -25.72
C ASN A 316 -4.40 4.44 -25.05
N LYS A 317 -5.15 5.55 -24.99
CA LYS A 317 -6.62 5.50 -24.86
C LYS A 317 -7.15 4.55 -25.94
N PRO A 318 -8.08 3.63 -25.63
CA PRO A 318 -8.90 3.04 -26.67
C PRO A 318 -9.82 4.14 -27.20
N ASP A 319 -9.74 4.39 -28.51
CA ASP A 319 -10.89 4.91 -29.26
C ASP A 319 -12.01 3.86 -29.29
#